data_AF-A0A1I5DE33-F1
#
_entry.id   AF-A0A1I5DE33-F1
#
_cell.length_a   1.000
_cell.length_b   1.000
_cell.length_c   1.000
_cell.angle_alpha   90.00
_cell.angle_beta   90.00
_cell.angle_gamma   90.00
#
_symmetry.space_group_name_H-M   'P 1'
#
loop_
_entity.id
_entity.type
_entity.pdbx_description
1 polymer ?
#
loop_
_entity_poly.entity_id
_entity_poly.type
_entity_poly.pdbx_seq_one_letter_code
_entity_poly.pdbx_strand_id
1 'polypeptide(L)' 'MDTEDERVVGTSGPISTAGPGPSDPEWLDRLVDMHVLSENGDAEAAAAAREWLDRDPEARRVWGEVQRTCELLHTQPSG' A
#
# COMPACT_ATOMS: atom_id res chain seq x y z
N MET A 1 -40.86 14.05 14.45
CA MET A 1 -40.24 14.54 13.21
C MET A 1 -39.06 15.39 13.62
N ASP A 2 -37.98 15.27 12.84
CA ASP A 2 -36.77 16.11 12.82
C ASP A 2 -35.79 15.86 13.98
N THR A 3 -34.51 15.50 13.83
CA THR A 3 -33.61 15.32 12.68
C THR A 3 -32.41 14.48 13.18
N GLU A 4 -31.89 13.64 12.30
CA GLU A 4 -30.67 12.84 12.45
C GLU A 4 -29.44 13.73 12.70
N ASP A 5 -28.75 13.58 13.85
CA ASP A 5 -27.42 14.16 14.08
C ASP A 5 -26.38 13.05 13.84
N GLU A 6 -26.03 12.89 12.55
CA GLU A 6 -24.94 12.06 12.06
C GLU A 6 -23.60 12.62 12.56
N ARG A 7 -23.23 12.27 13.80
CA ARG A 7 -21.85 12.44 14.25
C ARG A 7 -20.98 11.34 13.65
N VAL A 8 -20.60 11.55 12.40
CA VAL A 8 -19.35 11.01 11.83
C VAL A 8 -18.17 11.50 12.66
N VAL A 9 -17.88 10.81 13.76
CA VAL A 9 -16.58 10.90 14.42
C VAL A 9 -15.60 10.05 13.60
N GLY A 10 -15.09 10.66 12.52
CA GLY A 10 -13.87 10.24 11.87
C GLY A 10 -12.71 10.36 12.85
N THR A 11 -12.61 9.43 13.78
CA THR A 11 -11.43 9.27 14.61
C THR A 11 -10.41 8.57 13.73
N SER A 12 -9.57 9.37 13.09
CA SER A 12 -8.26 8.94 12.61
C SER A 12 -7.64 8.09 13.71
N GLY A 13 -7.59 6.78 13.48
CA GLY A 13 -6.86 5.86 14.35
C GLY A 13 -5.40 6.29 14.42
N PRO A 14 -4.66 5.86 15.45
CA PRO A 14 -3.22 6.08 15.46
C PRO A 14 -2.66 5.51 14.16
N ILE A 15 -1.91 6.32 13.43
CA ILE A 15 -0.97 5.84 12.41
C ILE A 15 -0.05 4.83 13.10
N SER A 16 -0.47 3.56 13.10
CA SER A 16 0.34 2.46 13.53
C SER A 16 1.58 2.45 12.66
N THR A 17 2.72 2.72 13.27
CA THR A 17 4.07 2.60 12.70
C THR A 17 4.41 1.15 12.34
N ALA A 18 3.54 0.19 12.65
CA ALA A 18 3.53 -1.12 12.02
C ALA A 18 2.65 -1.01 10.76
N GLY A 19 3.22 -1.22 9.57
CA GLY A 19 2.44 -1.27 8.33
C GLY A 19 1.21 -2.19 8.47
N PRO A 20 0.12 -1.89 7.75
CA PRO A 20 -1.11 -2.67 7.82
C PRO A 20 -0.77 -4.13 7.52
N GLY A 21 -1.25 -5.05 8.37
CA GLY A 21 -1.03 -6.46 8.14
C GLY A 21 -1.87 -6.94 6.96
N PRO A 22 -1.67 -8.18 6.49
CA PRO A 22 -2.47 -8.75 5.40
C PRO A 22 -3.98 -8.89 5.70
N SER A 23 -4.40 -8.56 6.92
CA SER A 23 -5.80 -8.55 7.36
C SER A 23 -6.52 -7.21 7.13
N ASP A 24 -5.79 -6.13 6.81
CA ASP A 24 -6.35 -4.80 6.59
C ASP A 24 -6.69 -4.62 5.11
N PRO A 25 -7.95 -4.46 4.66
CA PRO A 25 -8.29 -4.48 3.22
C PRO A 25 -7.52 -3.47 2.34
N GLU A 26 -6.95 -2.42 2.95
CA GLU A 26 -6.14 -1.38 2.31
C GLU A 26 -4.63 -1.71 2.26
N TRP A 27 -4.22 -2.86 2.79
CA TRP A 27 -2.82 -3.28 2.88
C TRP A 27 -2.19 -3.44 1.49
N LEU A 28 -2.95 -3.96 0.52
CA LEU A 28 -2.52 -4.10 -0.87
C LEU A 28 -2.36 -2.73 -1.56
N ASP A 29 -3.31 -1.83 -1.34
CA ASP A 29 -3.31 -0.50 -1.96
C ASP A 29 -2.09 0.30 -1.50
N ARG A 30 -1.81 0.26 -0.20
CA ARG A 30 -0.61 0.88 0.38
C ARG A 30 0.70 0.27 -0.12
N LEU A 31 0.72 -1.04 -0.35
CA LEU A 31 1.90 -1.73 -0.90
C LEU A 31 2.17 -1.29 -2.35
N VAL A 32 1.11 -1.13 -3.16
CA VAL A 32 1.20 -0.62 -4.53
C VAL A 32 1.61 0.85 -4.54
N ASP A 33 1.05 1.68 -3.68
CA ASP A 33 1.40 3.11 -3.56
C ASP A 33 2.90 3.29 -3.29
N MET A 34 3.45 2.58 -2.29
CA MET A 34 4.89 2.66 -2.03
C MET A 34 5.75 2.13 -3.18
N HIS A 35 5.28 1.10 -3.91
CA HIS A 35 5.98 0.64 -5.11
C HIS A 35 6.05 1.77 -6.16
N VAL A 36 4.92 2.41 -6.46
CA VAL A 36 4.87 3.53 -7.40
C VAL A 36 5.76 4.69 -6.93
N LEU A 37 5.67 5.09 -5.66
CA LEU A 37 6.50 6.17 -5.11
C LEU A 37 8.00 5.84 -5.19
N SER A 38 8.38 4.61 -4.84
CA SER A 38 9.77 4.15 -4.92
C SER A 38 10.30 4.19 -6.36
N GLU A 39 9.52 3.72 -7.33
CA GLU A 39 9.87 3.76 -8.76
C GLU A 39 9.96 5.20 -9.31
N ASN A 40 9.24 6.16 -8.70
CA ASN A 40 9.34 7.58 -9.03
C ASN A 40 10.50 8.30 -8.32
N GLY A 41 11.31 7.58 -7.53
CA GLY A 41 12.51 8.11 -6.87
C GLY A 41 12.28 8.60 -5.43
N ASP A 42 11.14 8.27 -4.82
CA ASP A 42 10.90 8.57 -3.41
C ASP A 42 11.71 7.60 -2.51
N ALA A 43 12.78 8.12 -1.91
CA ALA A 43 13.69 7.34 -1.07
C ALA A 43 13.07 6.95 0.28
N GLU A 44 12.12 7.74 0.80
CA GLU A 44 11.45 7.44 2.08
C GLU A 44 10.47 6.28 1.89
N ALA A 45 9.70 6.29 0.81
CA ALA A 45 8.83 5.19 0.41
C ALA A 45 9.63 3.91 0.15
N ALA A 46 10.79 4.01 -0.51
CA ALA A 46 11.66 2.86 -0.76
C ALA A 46 12.20 2.25 0.55
N ALA A 47 12.57 3.09 1.52
CA ALA A 47 13.03 2.63 2.83
C ALA A 47 11.89 2.00 3.66
N ALA A 48 10.71 2.61 3.65
CA ALA A 48 9.52 2.10 4.34
C ALA A 48 9.06 0.76 3.76
N ALA A 49 9.03 0.64 2.43
CA ALA A 49 8.76 -0.61 1.74
C ALA A 49 9.81 -1.65 2.13
N ARG A 50 11.10 -1.32 2.08
CA ARG A 50 12.18 -2.24 2.47
C ARG A 50 12.01 -2.79 3.88
N GLU A 51 11.69 -1.93 4.86
CA GLU A 51 11.44 -2.37 6.24
C GLU A 51 10.23 -3.31 6.33
N TRP A 52 9.13 -2.96 5.66
CA TRP A 52 7.94 -3.78 5.69
C TRP A 52 8.16 -5.14 5.02
N LEU A 53 8.80 -5.18 3.86
CA LEU A 53 9.15 -6.42 3.16
C LEU A 53 10.10 -7.29 3.98
N ASP A 54 10.97 -6.70 4.81
CA ASP A 54 11.85 -7.45 5.70
C ASP A 54 11.06 -8.18 6.79
N ARG A 55 10.12 -7.46 7.41
CA ARG A 55 9.30 -7.92 8.53
C ARG A 55 8.17 -8.87 8.11
N ASP A 56 7.64 -8.74 6.91
CA ASP A 56 6.46 -9.47 6.44
C ASP A 56 6.75 -10.28 5.14
N PRO A 57 6.77 -11.64 5.22
CA PRO A 57 7.04 -12.47 4.05
C PRO A 57 5.89 -12.50 3.03
N GLU A 58 4.65 -12.20 3.45
CA GLU A 58 3.51 -12.12 2.55
C GLU A 58 3.55 -10.82 1.74
N ALA A 59 3.86 -9.70 2.38
CA ALA A 59 4.14 -8.44 1.70
C ALA A 59 5.29 -8.61 0.69
N ARG A 60 6.36 -9.34 1.05
CA ARG A 60 7.45 -9.67 0.11
C ARG A 60 6.98 -10.45 -1.10
N ARG A 61 6.10 -11.43 -0.91
CA ARG A 61 5.54 -12.23 -2.00
C ARG A 61 4.70 -11.35 -2.93
N VAL A 62 3.76 -10.61 -2.38
CA VAL A 62 2.83 -9.77 -3.17
C VAL A 62 3.59 -8.65 -3.88
N TRP A 63 4.59 -8.04 -3.25
CA TRP A 63 5.45 -7.06 -3.89
C TRP A 63 6.11 -7.61 -5.16
N GLY A 64 6.60 -8.85 -5.11
CA GLY A 64 7.15 -9.51 -6.30
C GLY A 64 6.11 -9.78 -7.39
N GLU A 65 4.85 -10.04 -7.02
CA GLU A 65 3.73 -10.18 -7.97
C GLU A 65 3.36 -8.84 -8.61
N VAL A 66 3.36 -7.75 -7.83
CA VAL A 66 3.16 -6.37 -8.32
C VAL A 66 4.27 -5.99 -9.30
N GLN A 67 5.54 -6.18 -8.93
CA GLN A 67 6.70 -5.90 -9.79
C GLN A 67 6.58 -6.62 -11.13
N ARG A 68 6.36 -7.94 -11.10
CA ARG A 68 6.20 -8.75 -12.31
C ARG A 68 5.05 -8.24 -13.18
N THR A 69 3.93 -7.85 -12.57
CA THR A 69 2.76 -7.33 -13.30
C THR A 69 3.08 -5.99 -13.94
N CYS A 70 3.73 -5.07 -13.23
CA CYS A 70 4.20 -3.79 -13.79
C CYS A 70 5.17 -4.01 -14.95
N GLU A 71 6.13 -4.93 -14.82
CA GLU A 71 7.06 -5.28 -15.90
C GLU A 71 6.33 -5.86 -17.13
N LEU A 72 5.36 -6.75 -16.91
CA LEU A 72 4.52 -7.30 -18.00
C LEU A 72 3.68 -6.23 -18.69
N LEU A 73 3.15 -5.25 -17.95
CA LEU A 73 2.42 -4.13 -18.53
C LEU A 73 3.34 -3.20 -19.31
N HIS A 74 4.54 -2.93 -18.80
CA HIS A 74 5.52 -2.07 -19.46
C HIS A 74 6.11 -2.69 -20.72
N THR A 75 6.23 -4.02 -20.76
CA THR A 75 6.75 -4.76 -21.93
C THR A 75 5.69 -5.07 -22.99
N GLN A 76 4.40 -4.88 -22.68
CA GLN A 76 3.35 -4.98 -23.69
C GLN A 76 3.35 -3.71 -24.57
N PRO A 77 3.56 -3.84 -25.90
CA PRO A 77 3.28 -2.74 -26.80
C PRO A 77 1.78 -2.46 -26.69
N SER A 78 1.43 -1.25 -26.26
CA SER A 78 0.08 -0.73 -26.45
C SER A 78 -0.13 -0.63 -27.97
N GLY A 79 -0.71 -1.68 -28.54
CA GLY A 79 -1.08 -1.77 -29.95
C GLY A 79 -2.33 -0.95 -30.24
#